data_AF-Q5DF39-F1
#
_entry.id   AF-Q5DF39-F1
#
_cell.length_a   1.000
_cell.length_b   1.000
_cell.length_c   1.000
_cell.angle_alpha   90.00
_cell.angle_beta   90.00
_cell.angle_gamma   90.00
#
_symmetry.space_group_name_H-M   'P 1'
#
loop_
_entity.id
_entity.type
_entity.pdbx_description
1 polymer ?
#
loop_
_entity_poly.entity_id
_entity_poly.type
_entity_poly.pdbx_seq_one_letter_code
_entity_poly.pdbx_strand_id
1 'polypeptide(L)'
;MVFRLDPCGIACILLTQLLVLYSDYVVVFHLVLPVLKNSLWAIVNTLCFNIVASLLLFSHLCAVLTDPGLIPLHRCTVNQLNTVQKPGGWTTCNKCGIHRPPRAHHCRICRRCVRRMDHHCPW
;
A
#
# COMPACT_ATOMS: atom_id res chain seq x y z
N MET A 1 -0.49 -13.28 -3.78
CA MET A 1 0.28 -12.03 -3.99
C MET A 1 1.52 -12.34 -4.81
N VAL A 2 1.76 -11.63 -5.93
CA VAL A 2 3.03 -11.71 -6.66
C VAL A 2 3.88 -10.53 -6.21
N PHE A 3 4.87 -10.78 -5.37
CA PHE A 3 5.79 -9.73 -4.93
C PHE A 3 6.64 -9.23 -6.11
N ARG A 4 6.65 -7.92 -6.32
CA ARG A 4 7.47 -7.26 -7.34
C ARG A 4 8.37 -6.26 -6.63
N LEU A 5 9.66 -6.39 -6.86
CA LEU A 5 10.65 -5.52 -6.26
C LEU A 5 10.49 -4.09 -6.83
N ASP A 6 10.07 -3.17 -5.98
CA ASP A 6 10.05 -1.72 -6.22
C ASP A 6 10.99 -1.07 -5.19
N PRO A 7 12.27 -0.83 -5.53
CA PRO A 7 13.25 -0.30 -4.59
C PRO A 7 12.86 1.06 -4.01
N CYS A 8 12.22 1.91 -4.83
CA CYS A 8 11.73 3.22 -4.39
C CYS A 8 10.62 3.05 -3.34
N GLY A 9 9.63 2.20 -3.65
CA GLY A 9 8.56 1.86 -2.72
C GLY A 9 9.08 1.28 -1.40
N ILE A 10 10.02 0.32 -1.46
CA ILE A 10 10.62 -0.27 -0.25
C ILE A 10 11.34 0.80 0.59
N ALA A 11 12.12 1.68 -0.03
CA ALA A 11 12.81 2.75 0.68
C ALA A 11 11.82 3.71 1.36
N CYS A 12 10.76 4.11 0.67
CA CYS A 12 9.71 4.96 1.22
C CYS A 12 8.93 4.30 2.37
N ILE A 13 8.62 3.00 2.27
CA ILE A 13 7.99 2.22 3.36
C ILE A 13 8.88 2.22 4.61
N LEU A 14 10.17 1.88 4.43
CA LEU A 14 11.13 1.85 5.54
C LEU A 14 11.30 3.23 6.17
N LEU A 15 11.37 4.28 5.33
CA LEU A 15 11.45 5.66 5.80
C LEU A 15 10.21 6.05 6.62
N THR A 16 9.00 5.76 6.13
CA THR A 16 7.75 6.04 6.85
C THR A 16 7.72 5.34 8.22
N GLN A 17 8.09 4.06 8.26
CA GLN A 17 8.15 3.29 9.51
C GLN A 17 9.17 3.88 10.49
N LEU A 18 10.37 4.21 10.00
CA LEU A 18 11.43 4.80 10.82
C LEU A 18 11.01 6.16 11.37
N LEU A 19 10.35 7.00 10.58
CA LEU A 19 9.86 8.31 11.01
C LEU A 19 8.78 8.19 12.10
N VAL A 20 7.86 7.22 11.99
CA VAL A 20 6.84 6.99 13.02
C VAL A 20 7.47 6.51 14.33
N LEU A 21 8.40 5.54 14.26
CA LEU A 21 9.12 5.05 15.45
C LEU A 21 9.99 6.14 16.08
N TYR A 22 10.66 6.95 15.26
CA TYR A 22 11.45 8.08 15.75
C TYR A 22 10.57 9.15 16.40
N SER A 23 9.41 9.45 15.82
CA SER A 23 8.44 10.38 16.42
C SER A 23 7.96 9.88 17.77
N ASP A 24 7.68 8.59 17.92
CA ASP A 24 7.29 8.00 19.21
C ASP A 24 8.40 8.12 20.24
N TYR A 25 9.64 7.76 19.87
CA TYR A 25 10.81 7.95 20.71
C TYR A 25 10.93 9.41 21.21
N VAL A 26 10.85 10.39 20.31
CA VAL A 26 10.97 11.80 20.68
C VAL A 26 9.83 12.24 21.59
N VAL A 27 8.58 11.90 21.26
CA VAL A 27 7.41 12.30 22.06
C VAL A 27 7.47 11.69 23.45
N VAL A 28 7.82 10.41 23.58
CA VAL A 28 7.86 9.74 24.89
C VAL A 28 9.04 10.24 25.72
N PHE A 29 10.26 10.19 25.19
CA PHE A 29 11.48 10.41 25.98
C PHE A 29 11.88 11.88 26.10
N HIS A 30 11.58 12.72 25.11
CA HIS A 30 12.00 14.12 25.11
C HIS A 30 10.86 15.11 25.40
N LEU A 31 9.61 14.66 25.38
CA LEU A 31 8.45 15.51 25.70
C LEU A 31 7.68 15.01 26.92
N VAL A 32 7.06 13.83 26.86
CA VAL A 32 6.14 13.37 27.92
C VAL A 32 6.86 13.07 29.23
N LEU A 33 7.90 12.23 29.21
CA LEU A 33 8.65 11.87 30.42
C LEU A 33 9.27 13.08 31.14
N PRO A 34 9.96 14.04 30.48
CA PRO A 34 10.55 15.18 31.18
C PRO A 34 9.50 16.16 31.70
N VAL A 35 8.41 16.40 30.97
CA VAL A 35 7.40 17.41 31.36
C VAL A 35 6.42 16.87 32.40
N LEU A 36 6.05 15.59 32.32
CA LEU A 36 4.98 14.99 33.13
C LEU A 36 5.46 13.91 34.11
N LYS A 37 6.78 13.79 34.35
CA LYS A 37 7.45 12.69 35.10
C LYS A 37 6.72 12.16 36.34
N ASN A 38 6.11 13.04 37.13
CA ASN A 38 5.49 12.71 38.42
C ASN A 38 3.95 12.68 38.37
N SER A 39 3.37 12.69 37.18
CA SER A 39 1.93 12.73 36.98
C SER A 39 1.41 11.46 36.32
N LEU A 40 0.24 10.97 36.76
CA LEU A 40 -0.50 9.91 36.08
C LEU A 40 -0.79 10.26 34.62
N TRP A 41 -0.87 11.55 34.29
CA TRP A 41 -1.03 12.04 32.93
C TRP A 41 0.12 11.63 32.01
N ALA A 42 1.34 11.39 32.51
CA ALA A 42 2.41 10.86 31.67
C ALA A 42 2.06 9.47 31.13
N ILE A 43 1.54 8.60 31.99
CA ILE A 43 1.15 7.23 31.62
C ILE A 43 -0.02 7.26 30.64
N VAL A 44 -1.07 8.03 30.97
CA VAL A 44 -2.25 8.14 30.12
C VAL A 44 -1.90 8.64 28.72
N ASN A 45 -1.15 9.75 28.63
CA ASN A 45 -0.75 10.30 27.32
C ASN A 45 0.17 9.35 26.54
N THR A 46 1.12 8.70 27.22
CA THR A 46 2.01 7.71 26.59
C THR A 46 1.22 6.54 26.00
N LEU A 47 0.26 5.99 26.75
CA LEU A 47 -0.59 4.89 26.29
C LEU A 47 -1.48 5.32 25.12
N CYS A 48 -2.16 6.47 25.23
CA CYS A 48 -3.00 6.99 24.16
C CYS A 48 -2.20 7.21 22.87
N PHE A 49 -1.02 7.84 22.97
CA PHE A 49 -0.15 8.08 21.83
C PHE A 49 0.33 6.77 21.19
N ASN A 50 0.79 5.81 22.01
CA ASN A 50 1.28 4.52 21.53
C ASN A 50 0.18 3.67 20.86
N ILE A 51 -1.05 3.74 21.34
CA ILE A 51 -2.20 3.09 20.69
C ILE A 51 -2.40 3.68 19.28
N VAL A 52 -2.41 5.01 19.15
CA VAL A 52 -2.57 5.68 17.85
C VAL A 52 -1.39 5.35 16.92
N ALA A 53 -0.15 5.41 17.41
CA ALA A 53 1.04 5.06 16.63
C ALA A 53 1.02 3.60 16.17
N SER A 54 0.57 2.67 17.04
CA SER A 54 0.42 1.26 16.70
C SER A 54 -0.64 1.02 15.63
N LEU A 55 -1.80 1.69 15.73
CA LEU A 55 -2.86 1.63 14.72
C LEU A 55 -2.40 2.22 13.38
N LEU A 56 -1.60 3.30 13.42
CA LEU A 56 -1.00 3.89 12.23
C LEU A 56 -0.05 2.89 11.54
N LEU A 57 0.87 2.29 12.28
CA LEU A 57 1.79 1.29 11.75
C LEU A 57 1.05 0.06 11.19
N PHE A 58 0.03 -0.42 11.92
CA PHE A 58 -0.78 -1.55 11.48
C PHE A 58 -1.55 -1.23 10.18
N SER A 59 -2.20 -0.07 10.11
CA SER A 59 -2.94 0.33 8.91
C SER A 59 -2.02 0.53 7.70
N HIS A 60 -0.83 1.11 7.90
CA HIS A 60 0.18 1.25 6.86
C HIS A 60 0.68 -0.12 6.35
N LEU A 61 1.00 -1.04 7.27
CA LEU A 61 1.38 -2.41 6.92
C LEU A 61 0.28 -3.12 6.14
N CYS A 62 -0.98 -2.99 6.55
CA CYS A 62 -2.11 -3.53 5.81
C CYS A 62 -2.19 -2.93 4.40
N ALA A 63 -2.00 -1.62 4.23
CA ALA A 63 -2.02 -0.99 2.92
C ALA A 63 -0.89 -1.49 2.00
N VAL A 64 0.30 -1.75 2.54
CA VAL A 64 1.47 -2.26 1.81
C VAL A 64 1.34 -3.75 1.47
N LEU A 65 0.82 -4.55 2.39
CA LEU A 65 0.83 -6.02 2.32
C LEU A 65 -0.48 -6.62 1.80
N THR A 66 -1.51 -5.81 1.55
CA THR A 66 -2.76 -6.30 0.95
C THR A 66 -2.59 -6.46 -0.56
N ASP A 67 -3.19 -7.51 -1.14
CA ASP A 67 -3.21 -7.66 -2.60
C ASP A 67 -3.95 -6.46 -3.22
N PRO A 68 -3.33 -5.74 -4.17
CA PRO A 68 -3.93 -4.53 -4.73
C PRO A 68 -5.15 -4.83 -5.63
N GLY A 69 -5.53 -6.10 -5.83
CA GLY A 69 -6.59 -6.53 -6.73
C GLY A 69 -6.02 -6.94 -8.10
N LEU A 70 -4.97 -7.76 -8.09
CA LEU A 70 -4.32 -8.22 -9.32
C LEU A 70 -5.28 -9.05 -10.17
N ILE A 71 -5.34 -8.77 -11.47
CA ILE A 71 -6.10 -9.57 -12.42
C ILE A 71 -5.24 -10.79 -12.83
N PRO A 72 -5.76 -12.03 -12.73
CA PRO A 72 -5.06 -13.21 -13.20
C PRO A 72 -4.64 -13.05 -14.66
N LEU A 73 -3.39 -13.40 -14.96
CA LEU A 73 -2.92 -13.40 -16.35
C LEU A 73 -3.28 -14.73 -16.99
N HIS A 74 -4.27 -14.72 -17.88
CA HIS A 74 -4.36 -15.69 -18.94
C HIS A 74 -3.77 -15.01 -20.18
N ARG A 75 -2.49 -15.29 -20.49
CA ARG A 75 -1.83 -14.67 -21.65
C ARG A 75 -2.39 -15.30 -22.92
N CYS A 76 -3.41 -14.67 -23.48
CA CYS A 76 -3.75 -14.88 -24.88
C CYS A 76 -2.79 -14.07 -25.74
N THR A 77 -2.42 -14.61 -26.91
CA THR A 77 -1.84 -13.74 -27.95
C THR A 77 -2.85 -12.68 -28.35
N VAL A 78 -2.40 -11.51 -28.81
CA VAL A 78 -3.31 -10.44 -29.25
C VAL A 78 -4.29 -10.95 -30.31
N ASN A 79 -3.83 -11.84 -31.19
CA ASN A 79 -4.67 -12.50 -32.19
C ASN A 79 -5.77 -13.36 -31.56
N GLN A 80 -5.45 -14.15 -30.53
CA GLN A 80 -6.44 -14.92 -29.76
C GLN A 80 -7.37 -14.01 -28.95
N LEU A 81 -6.87 -12.88 -28.45
CA LEU A 81 -7.69 -11.94 -27.71
C LEU A 81 -8.75 -11.27 -28.60
N ASN A 82 -8.41 -11.01 -29.85
CA ASN A 82 -9.36 -10.48 -30.84
C ASN A 82 -10.46 -11.49 -31.23
N THR A 83 -10.20 -12.80 -31.08
CA THR A 83 -11.21 -13.84 -31.31
C THR A 83 -12.15 -14.05 -30.13
N VAL A 84 -11.78 -13.60 -28.93
CA VAL A 84 -12.63 -13.71 -27.74
C VAL A 84 -13.61 -12.55 -27.71
N GLN A 85 -14.90 -12.85 -27.53
CA GLN A 85 -15.91 -11.81 -27.36
C GLN A 85 -15.59 -10.96 -26.12
N LYS A 86 -15.37 -9.67 -26.36
CA LYS A 86 -15.11 -8.69 -25.34
C LYS A 86 -16.43 -8.28 -24.65
N PRO A 87 -16.58 -8.49 -23.32
CA PRO A 87 -17.78 -8.07 -22.63
C PRO A 87 -17.98 -6.55 -22.69
N GLY A 88 -19.23 -6.10 -22.63
CA GLY A 88 -19.59 -4.68 -22.69
C GLY A 88 -18.88 -3.86 -21.61
N GLY A 89 -18.31 -2.71 -21.99
CA GLY A 89 -17.61 -1.80 -21.08
C GLY A 89 -16.20 -2.24 -20.66
N TRP A 90 -15.73 -3.43 -21.06
CA TRP A 90 -14.35 -3.83 -20.81
C TRP A 90 -13.40 -3.06 -21.73
N THR A 91 -12.12 -3.03 -21.39
CA THR A 91 -11.07 -2.44 -22.25
C THR A 91 -9.96 -3.47 -22.47
N THR A 92 -9.07 -3.26 -23.43
CA THR A 92 -7.98 -4.21 -23.70
C THR A 92 -6.67 -3.65 -23.17
N CYS A 93 -5.87 -4.49 -22.52
CA CYS A 93 -4.51 -4.16 -22.15
C CYS A 93 -3.52 -4.90 -23.05
N ASN A 94 -2.89 -4.19 -23.98
CA ASN A 94 -1.91 -4.78 -24.91
C ASN A 94 -0.67 -5.31 -24.18
N LYS A 95 -0.27 -4.69 -23.06
CA LYS A 95 0.89 -5.10 -22.25
C LYS A 95 0.68 -6.43 -21.52
N CYS A 96 -0.56 -6.69 -21.10
CA CYS A 96 -0.91 -7.92 -20.39
C CYS A 96 -1.54 -8.98 -21.30
N GLY A 97 -2.02 -8.59 -22.49
CA GLY A 97 -2.72 -9.47 -23.41
C GLY A 97 -4.05 -9.97 -22.83
N ILE A 98 -4.82 -9.08 -22.19
CA ILE A 98 -6.11 -9.43 -21.56
C ILE A 98 -7.17 -8.36 -21.84
N HIS A 99 -8.45 -8.76 -21.82
CA HIS A 99 -9.54 -7.83 -21.59
C HIS A 99 -9.64 -7.53 -20.09
N ARG A 100 -9.63 -6.26 -19.73
CA ARG A 100 -9.72 -5.77 -18.35
C ARG A 100 -11.11 -5.21 -18.07
N PRO A 101 -11.68 -5.46 -16.88
CA PRO A 101 -12.98 -4.95 -16.49
C PRO A 101 -12.98 -3.41 -16.38
N PRO A 102 -14.16 -2.77 -16.32
CA PRO A 102 -14.27 -1.33 -16.08
C PRO A 102 -13.47 -0.90 -14.84
N ARG A 103 -12.87 0.29 -14.90
CA ARG A 103 -12.00 0.86 -13.86
C ARG A 103 -10.71 0.09 -13.56
N ALA A 104 -10.37 -0.96 -14.31
CA ALA A 104 -9.06 -1.59 -14.19
C ALA A 104 -8.02 -0.84 -15.03
N HIS A 105 -6.84 -0.60 -14.45
CA HIS A 105 -5.72 0.05 -15.14
C HIS A 105 -4.46 -0.81 -15.06
N HIS A 106 -3.53 -0.60 -15.99
CA HIS A 106 -2.25 -1.30 -16.00
C HIS A 106 -1.23 -0.49 -15.20
N CYS A 107 -0.73 -1.03 -14.10
CA CYS A 107 0.39 -0.44 -13.38
C CYS A 107 1.70 -0.82 -14.06
N ARG A 108 2.46 0.18 -14.52
CA ARG A 108 3.79 -0.02 -15.13
C ARG A 108 4.80 -0.58 -14.13
N ILE A 109 4.70 -0.18 -12.86
CA ILE A 109 5.62 -0.59 -11.78
C ILE A 109 5.34 -2.04 -11.39
N CYS A 110 4.09 -2.39 -11.04
CA CYS A 110 3.70 -3.78 -10.76
C CYS A 110 3.77 -4.71 -11.99
N ARG A 111 3.76 -4.15 -13.21
CA ARG A 111 3.67 -4.86 -14.50
C ARG A 111 2.46 -5.79 -14.59
N ARG A 112 1.31 -5.33 -14.07
CA ARG A 112 0.06 -6.06 -13.99
C ARG A 112 -1.13 -5.11 -14.16
N CYS A 113 -2.25 -5.64 -14.61
CA CYS A 113 -3.53 -4.94 -14.49
C CYS A 113 -4.10 -5.13 -13.09
N VAL A 114 -4.60 -4.05 -12.52
CA VAL A 114 -5.14 -3.96 -11.16
C VAL A 114 -6.60 -3.50 -11.26
N ARG A 115 -7.49 -4.19 -10.55
CA ARG A 115 -8.93 -3.87 -10.50
C ARG A 115 -9.13 -2.57 -9.71
N ARG A 116 -9.98 -1.66 -10.20
CA ARG A 116 -10.27 -0.37 -9.54
C ARG A 116 -9.00 0.35 -9.12
N MET A 117 -8.00 0.36 -9.99
CA MET A 117 -6.71 0.96 -9.69
C MET A 117 -6.86 2.48 -9.62
N ASP A 118 -6.48 3.05 -8.48
CA ASP A 118 -6.36 4.50 -8.33
C ASP A 118 -4.95 4.94 -8.75
N HIS A 119 -3.92 4.54 -8.01
CA HIS A 119 -2.53 4.83 -8.32
C HIS A 119 -1.58 3.79 -7.69
N HIS A 120 -0.30 3.85 -8.06
CA HIS A 120 0.76 3.13 -7.37
C HIS A 120 1.40 4.07 -6.35
N CYS A 121 1.14 3.84 -5.07
CA CYS A 121 1.72 4.65 -4.00
C CYS A 121 3.16 4.17 -3.73
N PRO A 122 4.16 5.07 -3.73
CA PRO A 122 5.50 4.71 -3.28
C PRO A 122 5.62 4.70 -1.75
N TRP A 123 4.76 5.41 -1.03
CA TRP A 123 4.77 5.55 0.43
C TRP A 123 4.04 4.43 1.14
#